data_AF-A0A8C1W034-F1
#
_entry.id   AF-A0A8C1W034-F1
#
_cell.length_a   1.000
_cell.length_b   1.000
_cell.length_c   1.000
_cell.angle_alpha   90.00
_cell.angle_beta   90.00
_cell.angle_gamma   90.00
#
_symmetry.space_group_name_H-M   'P 1'
#
loop_
_entity.id
_entity.type
_entity.pdbx_description
1 polymer ?
#
loop_
_entity_poly.entity_id
_entity_poly.type
_entity_poly.pdbx_seq_one_letter_code
_entity_poly.pdbx_strand_id
1 'polypeptide(L)' 'MCVSSCPETCLGISGPPGCSEKCVEGCECDPGFILSDNKCVPVKDCGCVDSSGSYHPV' A
#
# COMPACT_ATOMS: atom_id res chain seq x y z
N MET A 1 -16.26 2.91 9.84
CA MET A 1 -15.75 2.33 8.57
C MET A 1 -14.75 1.24 8.93
N CYS A 2 -14.68 0.14 8.19
CA CYS A 2 -13.86 -1.03 8.51
C CYS A 2 -12.92 -1.19 7.32
N VAL A 3 -11.69 -0.69 7.45
CA VAL A 3 -10.63 -0.79 6.43
C VAL A 3 -9.57 -1.77 6.89
N SER A 4 -8.89 -2.44 5.97
CA SER A 4 -7.84 -3.37 6.36
C SER A 4 -6.71 -2.60 7.07
N SER A 5 -6.23 -3.12 8.20
CA SER A 5 -5.02 -2.59 8.85
C SER A 5 -3.76 -2.81 8.00
N CYS A 6 -3.88 -3.56 6.91
CA CYS A 6 -2.83 -3.89 5.96
C CYS A 6 -3.20 -3.32 4.59
N PRO A 7 -3.07 -1.99 4.38
CA PRO A 7 -3.37 -1.41 3.08
C PRO A 7 -2.39 -1.95 2.03
N GLU A 8 -2.90 -2.18 0.83
CA GLU A 8 -2.04 -2.49 -0.31
C GLU A 8 -1.10 -1.31 -0.57
N THR A 9 0.19 -1.61 -0.77
CA THR A 9 1.22 -0.62 -1.11
C THR A 9 1.94 -1.05 -2.38
N CYS A 10 2.63 -0.13 -3.06
CA CYS A 10 3.48 -0.48 -4.21
C CYS A 10 4.56 -1.54 -3.88
N LEU A 11 4.87 -1.72 -2.60
CA LEU A 11 5.82 -2.72 -2.09
C LEU A 11 5.18 -4.10 -1.85
N GLY A 12 3.85 -4.20 -1.79
CA GLY A 12 3.15 -5.47 -1.56
C GLY A 12 1.68 -5.31 -1.17
N ILE A 13 0.92 -6.34 -1.51
CA ILE A 13 -0.54 -6.49 -1.32
C ILE A 13 -0.92 -6.73 0.16
N SER A 14 0.03 -7.08 1.04
CA SER A 14 -0.28 -7.58 2.39
C SER A 14 0.31 -6.74 3.53
N GLY A 15 0.73 -5.50 3.25
CA GLY A 15 1.44 -4.68 4.23
C GLY A 15 2.74 -5.34 4.71
N PRO A 16 3.37 -4.82 5.79
CA PRO A 16 4.59 -5.41 6.35
C PRO A 16 4.32 -6.84 6.87
N PRO A 17 5.32 -7.75 6.79
CA PRO A 17 5.16 -9.12 7.27
C PRO A 17 4.79 -9.15 8.76
N GLY A 18 3.68 -9.82 9.08
CA GLY A 18 3.10 -9.86 10.44
C GLY A 18 1.88 -8.95 10.61
N CYS A 19 1.44 -8.27 9.55
CA CYS A 19 0.16 -7.56 9.56
C CYS A 19 -1.00 -8.57 9.67
N SER A 20 -1.81 -8.42 10.71
CA SER A 20 -3.03 -9.22 10.90
C SER A 20 -4.14 -8.54 10.11
N GLU A 21 -4.88 -9.29 9.30
CA GLU A 21 -6.12 -8.84 8.63
C GLU A 21 -7.20 -8.55 9.69
N LYS A 22 -7.01 -7.47 10.44
CA LYS A 22 -8.00 -6.90 11.33
C LYS A 22 -8.52 -5.67 10.66
N CYS A 23 -9.83 -5.53 10.60
CA CYS A 23 -10.35 -4.25 10.19
C CYS A 23 -10.24 -3.25 11.33
N VAL A 24 -9.78 -2.07 10.97
CA VAL A 24 -9.60 -0.93 11.86
C VAL A 24 -10.40 0.23 11.31
N GLU A 25 -10.74 1.17 12.18
CA GLU A 25 -11.26 2.45 11.71
C GLU A 25 -10.13 3.26 11.10
N GLY A 26 -10.29 3.64 9.84
CA GLY A 26 -9.28 4.34 9.07
C GLY A 26 -9.78 4.70 7.68
N CYS A 27 -8.88 5.30 6.90
CA CYS A 27 -9.12 5.64 5.51
C CYS A 27 -8.44 4.61 4.59
N GLU A 28 -9.12 4.28 3.50
CA GLU A 28 -8.63 3.41 2.44
C GLU A 28 -8.52 4.23 1.15
N CYS A 29 -7.61 3.84 0.26
CA CYS A 29 -7.52 4.41 -1.07
C CYS A 29 -8.71 3.96 -1.93
N ASP A 30 -9.16 4.83 -2.83
CA ASP A 30 -10.24 4.47 -3.77
C ASP A 30 -9.86 3.23 -4.60
N PRO A 31 -10.85 2.46 -5.08
CA PRO A 31 -10.59 1.28 -5.91
C PRO A 31 -9.71 1.63 -7.12
N GLY A 32 -8.59 0.91 -7.26
CA GLY A 32 -7.58 1.15 -8.32
C GLY A 32 -6.45 2.11 -7.93
N PHE A 33 -6.48 2.65 -6.71
CA PHE A 33 -5.40 3.40 -6.09
C PHE A 33 -4.75 2.59 -4.98
N ILE A 34 -3.45 2.77 -4.80
CA ILE A 34 -2.64 2.04 -3.83
C ILE A 34 -1.82 3.03 -3.00
N LEU A 35 -1.53 2.67 -1.75
CA LEU A 35 -0.84 3.58 -0.84
C LEU A 35 0.67 3.61 -1.15
N SER A 36 1.18 4.80 -1.45
CA SER A 36 2.59 5.09 -1.67
C SER A 36 2.96 6.38 -0.93
N ASP A 37 3.84 6.28 0.07
CA ASP A 37 4.33 7.44 0.86
C ASP A 37 3.17 8.33 1.40
N ASN A 38 2.19 7.70 2.06
CA ASN A 38 0.96 8.34 2.57
C ASN A 38 0.04 8.99 1.51
N LYS A 39 0.25 8.70 0.22
CA LYS A 39 -0.63 9.15 -0.86
C LYS A 39 -1.24 7.95 -1.58
N CYS A 40 -2.48 8.09 -2.00
CA CYS A 40 -3.11 7.14 -2.89
C CYS A 40 -2.69 7.47 -4.32
N VAL A 41 -1.87 6.61 -4.93
CA VAL A 41 -1.44 6.76 -6.32
C VAL A 41 -2.07 5.66 -7.17
N PRO A 42 -2.36 5.91 -8.47
CA PRO A 42 -2.74 4.85 -9.38
C PRO A 42 -1.67 3.75 -9.39
N VAL A 43 -2.06 2.48 -9.45
CA VAL A 43 -1.11 1.35 -9.51
C VAL A 43 -0.10 1.50 -10.67
N LYS A 44 -0.53 2.12 -11.77
CA LYS A 44 0.31 2.46 -12.94
C LYS A 44 1.40 3.51 -12.66
N ASP A 45 1.22 4.31 -11.61
CA ASP A 45 2.17 5.31 -11.14
C ASP A 45 3.01 4.76 -9.96
N CYS A 46 2.95 3.44 -9.70
CA CYS A 46 3.88 2.81 -8.77
C CYS A 46 5.30 2.88 -9.31
N GLY A 47 6.20 3.26 -8.41
CA GLY A 47 7.63 3.20 -8.60
C GLY A 47 8.18 1.78 -8.72
N CYS A 48 9.49 1.70 -8.93
CA CYS A 48 10.22 0.44 -9.00
C CYS A 48 10.75 0.07 -7.60
N VAL A 49 10.86 -1.22 -7.32
CA VAL A 49 11.61 -1.71 -6.16
C VAL A 49 12.92 -2.27 -6.67
N ASP A 50 14.03 -1.73 -6.19
CA ASP A 50 15.36 -2.22 -6.54
C ASP A 50 15.60 -3.61 -5.93
N SER A 51 16.59 -4.35 -6.47
CA SER A 51 17.00 -5.66 -5.97
C SER A 51 17.43 -5.66 -4.49
N SER A 52 17.73 -4.49 -3.94
CA SER A 52 18.05 -4.25 -2.52
C SER A 52 16.80 -4.08 -1.63
N GLY A 53 15.60 -4.00 -2.21
CA GLY A 53 14.34 -3.75 -1.51
C GLY A 53 13.99 -2.26 -1.33
N SER A 54 14.76 -1.35 -1.95
CA SER A 54 14.49 0.10 -1.90
C SER A 54 13.39 0.49 -2.90
N TYR A 55 12.41 1.28 -2.46
CA TYR A 55 11.35 1.81 -3.33
C TYR A 55 11.78 3.13 -3.99
N HIS A 56 11.59 3.23 -5.30
CA HIS A 56 11.92 4.37 -6.13
C HIS A 56 10.65 4.90 -6.81
N PRO A 57 10.03 5.98 -6.30
CA PRO A 57 8.85 6.57 -6.93
C PRO A 57 9.18 7.08 -8.34
N VAL A 58 8.16 7.07 -9.21
CA VAL A 58 8.23 7.63 -10.58
C VAL A 58 8.37 9.15 -10.61
#